data_AF-A0A3P2A2X1-F1
#
_entry.id   AF-A0A3P2A2X1-F1
#
_cell.length_a   1.000
_cell.length_b   1.000
_cell.length_c   1.000
_cell.angle_alpha   90.00
_cell.angle_beta   90.00
_cell.angle_gamma   90.00
#
_symmetry.space_group_name_H-M   'P 1'
#
loop_
_entity.id
_entity.type
_entity.pdbx_description
1 polymer ?
#
loop_
_entity_poly.entity_id
_entity_poly.type
_entity_poly.pdbx_seq_one_letter_code
_entity_poly.pdbx_strand_id
1 'polypeptide(L)'
;MKNLLLAVMLLFSLSTVCIAGNDPEVERLKAQQEVLKLNEQLTKLKIAYEKATSETSELKKKAMKANSNVDTSTPKLSTADAAATAKDAKARAKALKKVKAANDKLAKNQKEIANLEKKMQKVQSRLDKLSKKIEFVNQ
;
A
#
# COMPACT_ATOMS: atom_id res chain seq x y z
N MET A 1 -4.85 16.28 -6.03
CA MET A 1 -4.43 15.90 -4.66
C MET A 1 -2.92 15.61 -4.73
N LYS A 2 -2.01 16.57 -4.96
CA LYS A 2 -1.61 17.72 -4.13
C LYS A 2 -1.54 17.36 -2.64
N ASN A 3 -0.29 17.17 -2.20
CA ASN A 3 0.20 17.21 -0.81
C ASN A 3 0.09 15.89 -0.03
N LEU A 4 1.04 14.98 -0.25
CA LEU A 4 1.53 14.16 0.85
C LEU A 4 3.04 14.35 0.92
N LEU A 5 3.41 15.46 1.55
CA LEU A 5 4.78 15.74 1.95
C LEU A 5 5.33 14.50 2.66
N LEU A 6 6.40 13.94 2.10
CA LEU A 6 7.41 13.20 2.83
C LEU A 6 8.07 14.17 3.84
N ALA A 7 7.31 14.61 4.84
CA ALA A 7 7.83 15.35 5.97
C ALA A 7 8.32 14.30 6.98
N VAL A 8 9.58 13.93 6.83
CA VAL A 8 10.37 13.26 7.87
C VAL A 8 10.47 14.22 9.05
N MET A 9 9.48 14.21 9.95
CA MET A 9 9.62 14.80 11.28
C MET A 9 9.67 13.66 12.29
N LEU A 10 10.84 13.03 12.38
CA LEU A 10 11.30 12.38 13.60
C LEU A 10 11.69 13.50 14.57
N LEU A 11 10.70 14.13 15.23
CA LEU A 11 10.96 15.00 16.37
C LEU A 11 11.30 14.10 17.56
N PHE A 12 12.59 13.76 17.68
CA PHE A 12 13.15 13.15 18.88
C PHE A 12 13.76 14.29 19.73
N SER A 13 12.94 14.93 20.56
CA SER A 13 13.47 15.71 21.68
C SER A 13 13.84 14.74 22.78
N LEU A 14 15.06 14.20 22.74
CA LEU A 14 15.68 13.53 23.88
C LEU A 14 16.02 14.59 24.94
N SER A 15 15.07 14.93 25.80
CA SER A 15 15.42 15.57 27.07
C SER A 15 15.83 14.47 28.06
N THR A 16 17.13 14.22 28.14
CA THR A 16 17.74 13.35 29.16
C THR A 16 17.72 14.07 30.51
N VAL A 17 16.84 13.64 31.40
CA VAL A 17 16.97 13.90 32.84
C VAL A 17 17.28 12.56 33.51
N CYS A 18 18.47 12.49 34.13
CA CYS A 18 18.94 11.40 34.96
C CYS A 18 18.52 11.69 36.41
N ILE A 19 17.66 10.86 37.00
CA ILE A 19 17.47 10.79 38.47
C ILE A 19 17.29 9.31 38.85
N ALA A 20 18.08 8.87 39.82
CA ALA A 20 18.20 7.48 40.26
C ALA A 20 17.16 7.10 41.34
N GLY A 21 16.62 5.88 41.25
CA GLY A 21 15.78 5.23 42.28
C GLY A 21 14.77 4.23 41.69
N ASN A 22 15.08 2.94 41.78
CA ASN A 22 14.26 1.72 41.49
C ASN A 22 13.02 1.82 40.56
N ASP A 23 13.17 1.29 39.33
CA ASP A 23 12.24 0.76 38.29
C ASP A 23 11.51 1.70 37.25
N PRO A 24 11.24 3.00 37.48
CA PRO A 24 10.70 3.91 36.45
C PRO A 24 11.64 4.09 35.25
N GLU A 25 12.95 4.09 35.50
CA GLU A 25 13.95 4.24 34.43
C GLU A 25 13.96 3.02 33.50
N VAL A 26 13.79 1.82 34.05
CA VAL A 26 13.72 0.58 33.26
C VAL A 26 12.42 0.53 32.46
N GLU A 27 11.28 0.92 33.04
CA GLU A 27 10.02 1.04 32.31
C GLU A 27 10.09 2.10 31.19
N ARG A 28 10.71 3.25 31.46
CA ARG A 28 10.95 4.30 30.47
C ARG A 28 11.81 3.79 29.32
N LEU A 29 12.93 3.12 29.62
CA LEU A 29 13.82 2.56 28.59
C LEU A 29 13.11 1.47 27.76
N LYS A 30 12.29 0.62 28.38
CA LYS A 30 11.46 -0.37 27.66
C LYS A 30 10.46 0.32 26.72
N ALA A 31 9.79 1.38 27.18
CA ALA A 31 8.86 2.15 26.36
C ALA A 31 9.56 2.84 25.18
N GLN A 32 10.72 3.45 25.41
CA GLN A 32 11.55 4.04 24.35
C GLN A 32 12.00 2.99 23.32
N GLN A 33 12.41 1.80 23.78
CA GLN A 33 12.78 0.69 22.89
C GLN A 33 11.58 0.22 22.04
N GLU A 34 10.38 0.15 22.63
CA GLU A 34 9.17 -0.21 21.88
C GLU A 34 8.80 0.86 20.85
N VAL A 35 8.89 2.15 21.19
CA VAL A 35 8.70 3.27 20.25
C VAL A 35 9.67 3.17 19.08
N LEU A 36 10.96 2.89 19.34
CA LEU A 36 11.96 2.72 18.29
C LEU A 36 11.60 1.56 17.35
N LYS A 37 11.22 0.40 17.90
CA LYS A 37 10.78 -0.77 17.12
C LYS A 37 9.54 -0.46 16.27
N LEU A 38 8.56 0.24 16.82
CA LEU A 38 7.35 0.62 16.09
C LEU A 38 7.63 1.64 14.99
N ASN A 39 8.54 2.59 15.21
CA ASN A 39 9.00 3.53 14.19
C ASN A 39 9.74 2.81 13.05
N GLU A 40 10.59 1.83 13.36
CA GLU A 40 11.24 1.00 12.34
C GLU A 40 10.20 0.23 11.50
N GLN A 41 9.20 -0.37 12.16
CA GLN A 41 8.09 -1.04 11.49
C GLN A 41 7.29 -0.08 10.59
N LEU A 42 7.01 1.13 11.08
CA LEU A 42 6.29 2.16 10.31
C LEU A 42 7.08 2.57 9.06
N THR A 43 8.40 2.76 9.19
CA THR A 43 9.28 3.08 8.05
C THR A 43 9.27 1.95 7.01
N LYS A 44 9.40 0.69 7.43
CA LYS A 44 9.32 -0.47 6.52
C LYS A 44 7.97 -0.54 5.80
N LEU A 45 6.87 -0.25 6.50
CA LEU A 45 5.54 -0.21 5.90
C LEU A 45 5.38 0.93 4.88
N LYS A 46 5.94 2.12 5.15
CA LYS A 46 5.94 3.26 4.23
C LYS A 46 6.70 2.94 2.94
N ILE A 47 7.88 2.33 3.05
CA ILE A 47 8.66 1.88 1.88
C ILE A 47 7.86 0.88 1.04
N ALA A 48 7.22 -0.11 1.67
CA ALA A 48 6.39 -1.07 0.97
C ALA A 48 5.17 -0.42 0.28
N TYR A 49 4.55 0.55 0.95
CA TYR A 49 3.42 1.32 0.41
C TYR A 49 3.81 2.14 -0.83
N GLU A 50 4.96 2.83 -0.78
CA GLU A 50 5.48 3.59 -1.92
C GLU A 50 5.78 2.68 -3.11
N LYS A 51 6.42 1.53 -2.86
CA LYS A 51 6.68 0.51 -3.88
C LYS A 51 5.38 0.02 -4.53
N ALA A 52 4.39 -0.39 -3.74
CA ALA A 52 3.10 -0.86 -4.25
C ALA A 52 2.35 0.25 -5.03
N THR A 53 2.43 1.50 -4.56
CA THR A 53 1.83 2.65 -5.25
C THR A 53 2.48 2.90 -6.62
N SER A 54 3.81 2.83 -6.70
CA SER A 54 4.55 2.93 -7.95
C SER A 54 4.16 1.82 -8.93
N GLU A 55 4.11 0.57 -8.47
CA GLU A 55 3.68 -0.59 -9.27
C GLU A 55 2.22 -0.45 -9.78
N THR A 56 1.34 0.16 -8.99
CA THR A 56 -0.06 0.41 -9.37
C THR A 56 -0.17 1.29 -10.61
N SER A 57 0.68 2.31 -10.73
CA SER A 57 0.67 3.23 -11.88
C SER A 57 0.90 2.47 -13.20
N GLU A 58 1.90 1.58 -13.21
CA GLU A 58 2.21 0.75 -14.38
C GLU A 58 1.13 -0.30 -14.66
N LEU A 59 0.56 -0.92 -13.62
CA LEU A 59 -0.56 -1.84 -13.76
C LEU A 59 -1.81 -1.13 -14.32
N LYS A 60 -2.07 0.11 -13.90
CA LYS A 60 -3.20 0.91 -14.40
C LYS A 60 -3.03 1.20 -15.89
N LYS A 61 -1.83 1.60 -16.35
CA LYS A 61 -1.54 1.79 -17.78
C LYS A 61 -1.75 0.51 -18.59
N LYS A 62 -1.27 -0.63 -18.07
CA LYS A 62 -1.45 -1.95 -18.73
C LYS A 62 -2.91 -2.35 -18.83
N ALA A 63 -3.69 -2.16 -17.77
CA ALA A 63 -5.13 -2.41 -17.74
C ALA A 63 -5.87 -1.53 -18.75
N MET A 64 -5.61 -0.21 -18.75
CA MET A 64 -6.19 0.73 -19.71
C MET A 64 -5.88 0.32 -21.15
N LYS A 65 -4.61 0.04 -21.47
CA LYS A 65 -4.21 -0.39 -22.83
C LYS A 65 -4.91 -1.69 -23.24
N ALA A 66 -5.02 -2.66 -22.34
CA ALA A 66 -5.70 -3.91 -22.63
C ALA A 66 -7.20 -3.68 -22.93
N ASN A 67 -7.88 -2.84 -22.14
CA ASN A 67 -9.28 -2.49 -22.34
C ASN A 67 -9.50 -1.79 -23.68
N SER A 68 -8.70 -0.75 -23.99
CA SER A 68 -8.83 0.00 -25.25
C SER A 68 -8.60 -0.86 -26.50
N ASN A 69 -7.65 -1.81 -26.46
CA ASN A 69 -7.41 -2.72 -27.58
C ASN A 69 -8.61 -3.64 -27.88
N VAL A 70 -9.39 -3.95 -26.85
CA VAL A 70 -10.60 -4.75 -26.98
C VAL A 70 -11.77 -3.86 -27.43
N ASP A 71 -11.91 -2.64 -26.93
CA ASP A 71 -13.02 -1.77 -27.35
C ASP A 71 -12.95 -1.37 -28.82
N THR A 72 -11.75 -1.23 -29.39
CA THR A 72 -11.57 -0.92 -30.83
C THR A 72 -11.73 -2.13 -31.75
N SER A 73 -11.70 -3.35 -31.21
CA SER A 73 -11.75 -4.59 -31.98
C SER A 73 -13.11 -5.28 -31.82
N THR A 74 -14.12 -4.73 -32.50
CA THR A 74 -15.46 -5.34 -32.58
C THR A 74 -15.45 -6.46 -33.62
N PRO A 75 -15.77 -7.72 -33.27
CA PRO A 75 -15.85 -8.80 -34.25
C PRO A 75 -16.93 -8.49 -35.28
N LYS A 76 -16.63 -8.71 -36.56
CA LYS A 76 -17.64 -8.65 -37.62
C LYS A 76 -18.36 -10.01 -37.64
N LEU A 77 -19.49 -10.10 -36.97
CA LEU A 77 -20.29 -11.33 -36.92
C LEU A 77 -21.08 -11.47 -38.22
N SER A 78 -20.87 -12.55 -38.97
CA SER A 78 -21.61 -12.84 -40.22
C SER A 78 -21.86 -14.33 -40.38
N THR A 79 -23.05 -14.70 -40.87
CA THR A 79 -23.38 -16.07 -41.22
C THR A 79 -22.87 -16.47 -42.61
N ALA A 80 -22.44 -15.50 -43.43
CA ALA A 80 -21.91 -15.77 -44.77
C ALA A 80 -20.54 -16.47 -44.76
N ASP A 81 -19.76 -16.28 -43.70
CA ASP A 81 -18.52 -17.02 -43.45
C ASP A 81 -18.43 -17.39 -41.97
N ALA A 82 -18.96 -18.58 -41.66
CA ALA A 82 -18.98 -19.11 -40.31
C ALA A 82 -17.57 -19.39 -39.76
N ALA A 83 -16.63 -19.80 -40.63
CA ALA A 83 -15.27 -20.12 -40.22
C ALA A 83 -14.49 -18.86 -39.83
N ALA A 84 -14.60 -17.78 -40.61
CA ALA A 84 -14.04 -16.48 -40.26
C ALA A 84 -14.64 -15.93 -38.96
N THR A 85 -15.97 -15.98 -38.81
CA THR A 85 -16.66 -15.56 -37.59
C THR A 85 -16.18 -16.33 -36.36
N ALA A 86 -16.01 -17.65 -36.44
CA ALA A 86 -15.49 -18.47 -35.35
C ALA A 86 -14.05 -18.10 -34.97
N LYS A 87 -13.20 -17.79 -35.97
CA LYS A 87 -11.81 -17.35 -35.75
C LYS A 87 -11.76 -16.01 -35.01
N ASP A 88 -12.56 -15.04 -35.42
CA ASP A 88 -12.64 -13.71 -34.81
C ASP A 88 -13.17 -13.78 -33.39
N ALA A 89 -14.24 -14.57 -33.16
CA ALA A 89 -14.77 -14.82 -31.81
C ALA A 89 -13.73 -15.45 -30.88
N LYS A 90 -12.92 -16.40 -31.37
CA LYS A 90 -11.83 -17.01 -30.60
C LYS A 90 -10.72 -16.02 -30.27
N ALA A 91 -10.35 -15.15 -31.21
CA ALA A 91 -9.38 -14.09 -30.98
C ALA A 91 -9.88 -13.08 -29.93
N ARG A 92 -11.16 -12.69 -30.05
CA ARG A 92 -11.88 -11.83 -29.10
C ARG A 92 -11.86 -12.38 -27.68
N ALA A 93 -12.21 -13.66 -27.52
CA ALA A 93 -12.20 -14.34 -26.22
C ALA A 93 -10.79 -14.36 -25.60
N LYS A 94 -9.74 -14.59 -26.39
CA LYS A 94 -8.34 -14.51 -25.91
C LYS A 94 -7.97 -13.11 -25.44
N ALA A 95 -8.40 -12.07 -26.15
CA ALA A 95 -8.13 -10.68 -25.78
C ALA A 95 -8.85 -10.31 -24.46
N LEU A 96 -10.12 -10.71 -24.31
CA LEU A 96 -10.88 -10.52 -23.06
C LEU A 96 -10.25 -11.24 -21.86
N LYS A 97 -9.66 -12.43 -22.05
CA LYS A 97 -8.88 -13.10 -21.00
C LYS A 97 -7.66 -12.28 -20.55
N LYS A 98 -6.96 -11.63 -21.49
CA LYS A 98 -5.82 -10.75 -21.17
C LYS A 98 -6.27 -9.49 -20.42
N VAL A 99 -7.39 -8.90 -20.83
CA VAL A 99 -8.05 -7.79 -20.11
C VAL A 99 -8.35 -8.18 -18.67
N LYS A 100 -9.03 -9.31 -18.48
CA LYS A 100 -9.36 -9.80 -17.14
C LYS A 100 -8.10 -9.97 -16.28
N ALA A 101 -7.05 -10.61 -16.82
CA ALA A 101 -5.80 -10.81 -16.10
C ALA A 101 -5.11 -9.49 -15.72
N ALA A 102 -5.15 -8.47 -16.58
CA ALA A 102 -4.60 -7.15 -16.28
C ALA A 102 -5.38 -6.46 -15.15
N ASN A 103 -6.72 -6.48 -15.22
CA ASN A 103 -7.59 -5.89 -14.21
C ASN A 103 -7.48 -6.63 -12.86
N ASP A 104 -7.40 -7.97 -12.86
CA ASP A 104 -7.20 -8.76 -11.65
C ASP A 104 -5.88 -8.42 -10.96
N LYS A 105 -4.79 -8.20 -11.72
CA LYS A 105 -3.50 -7.78 -11.16
C LYS A 105 -3.58 -6.39 -10.54
N LEU A 106 -4.22 -5.44 -11.23
CA LEU A 106 -4.44 -4.08 -10.71
C LEU A 106 -5.24 -4.13 -9.39
N ALA A 107 -6.34 -4.88 -9.35
CA ALA A 107 -7.18 -5.02 -8.17
C ALA A 107 -6.44 -5.64 -6.98
N LYS A 108 -5.61 -6.67 -7.23
CA LYS A 108 -4.75 -7.27 -6.19
C LYS A 108 -3.79 -6.25 -5.58
N ASN A 109 -3.15 -5.44 -6.42
CA ASN A 109 -2.20 -4.43 -5.95
C ASN A 109 -2.88 -3.30 -5.17
N GLN A 110 -4.08 -2.87 -5.61
CA GLN A 110 -4.91 -1.91 -4.85
C GLN A 110 -5.32 -2.47 -3.48
N LYS A 111 -5.64 -3.76 -3.39
CA LYS A 111 -5.93 -4.42 -2.10
C LYS A 111 -4.71 -4.47 -1.19
N GLU A 112 -3.51 -4.65 -1.75
CA GLU A 112 -2.26 -4.61 -0.99
C GLU A 112 -2.02 -3.23 -0.39
N ILE A 113 -2.18 -2.16 -1.17
CA ILE A 113 -2.11 -0.77 -0.69
C ILE A 113 -3.06 -0.55 0.49
N ALA A 114 -4.34 -0.92 0.35
CA ALA A 114 -5.33 -0.78 1.43
C ALA A 114 -4.95 -1.57 2.70
N ASN A 115 -4.30 -2.73 2.56
CA ASN A 115 -3.82 -3.51 3.69
C ASN A 115 -2.61 -2.84 4.37
N LEU A 116 -1.70 -2.25 3.59
CA LEU A 116 -0.56 -1.50 4.11
C LEU A 116 -1.02 -0.25 4.88
N GLU A 117 -1.99 0.50 4.35
CA GLU A 117 -2.62 1.63 5.05
C GLU A 117 -3.19 1.23 6.41
N LYS A 118 -3.96 0.14 6.46
CA LYS A 118 -4.51 -0.41 7.71
C LYS A 118 -3.41 -0.79 8.71
N LYS A 119 -2.31 -1.39 8.25
CA LYS A 119 -1.17 -1.74 9.11
C LYS A 119 -0.47 -0.50 9.64
N MET A 120 -0.25 0.51 8.80
CA MET A 120 0.34 1.79 9.21
C MET A 120 -0.53 2.48 10.26
N GLN A 121 -1.85 2.53 10.07
CA GLN A 121 -2.78 3.09 11.06
C GLN A 121 -2.72 2.36 12.41
N LYS A 122 -2.61 1.03 12.41
CA LYS A 122 -2.45 0.25 13.64
C LYS A 122 -1.15 0.58 14.36
N VAL A 123 -0.03 0.66 13.64
CA VAL A 123 1.27 1.03 14.22
C VAL A 123 1.23 2.45 14.77
N GLN A 124 0.66 3.41 14.04
CA GLN A 124 0.49 4.78 14.51
C GLN A 124 -0.34 4.83 15.79
N SER A 125 -1.46 4.12 15.86
CA SER A 125 -2.30 4.07 17.06
C SER A 125 -1.58 3.50 18.30
N ARG A 126 -0.60 2.60 18.10
CA ARG A 126 0.24 2.07 19.18
C ARG A 126 1.28 3.09 19.63
N LEU A 127 1.91 3.77 18.68
CA LEU A 127 2.82 4.89 18.97
C LEU A 127 2.10 5.96 19.80
N ASP A 128 0.90 6.38 19.40
CA ASP A 128 0.13 7.41 20.10
C ASP A 128 -0.23 6.98 21.54
N LYS A 129 -0.52 5.70 21.77
CA LYS A 129 -0.78 5.15 23.12
C LYS A 129 0.48 5.13 23.99
N LEU A 130 1.63 4.75 23.42
CA LEU A 130 2.90 4.72 24.14
C LEU A 130 3.38 6.13 24.48
N SER A 131 3.22 7.10 23.57
CA SER A 131 3.54 8.50 23.83
C SER A 131 2.77 9.04 25.04
N LYS A 132 1.46 8.79 25.12
CA LYS A 132 0.64 9.16 26.29
C LYS A 132 1.10 8.50 27.59
N LYS A 133 1.54 7.22 27.52
CA LYS A 133 2.05 6.51 28.69
C LYS A 133 3.38 7.10 29.18
N ILE A 134 4.27 7.47 28.25
CA ILE A 134 5.55 8.12 28.57
C ILE A 134 5.32 9.50 29.19
N GLU A 135 4.37 10.29 28.69
CA GLU A 135 3.99 11.58 29.28
C GLU A 135 3.52 11.43 30.73
N PHE A 136 2.75 10.39 31.05
CA PHE A 136 2.28 10.12 32.42
C PHE A 136 3.40 9.70 33.37
N VAL A 137 4.40 8.95 32.89
CA VAL A 137 5.55 8.52 33.72
C VAL A 137 6.56 9.66 33.96
N ASN A 138 6.51 10.72 33.16
CA ASN A 138 7.35 11.91 33.32
C ASN A 138 6.74 12.98 34.27
N GLN A 139 5.53 12.76 34.79
CA GLN A 139 4.88 13.61 35.81
C GLN A 139 5.16 13.08 37.22
#